data_AF-A0A838W3H2-F1
#
_entry.id   AF-A0A838W3H2-F1
#
_cell.length_a   1.000
_cell.length_b   1.000
_cell.length_c   1.000
_cell.angle_alpha   90.00
_cell.angle_beta   90.00
_cell.angle_gamma   90.00
#
_symmetry.space_group_name_H-M   'P 1'
#
loop_
_entity.id
_entity.type
_entity.pdbx_description
1 polymer ?
#
loop_
_entity_poly.entity_id
_entity_poly.type
_entity_poly.pdbx_seq_one_letter_code
_entity_poly.pdbx_strand_id
1 'polypeptide(L)'
;MIGRLRTMGILPSAADDVEENASPGTHFTTLRLYAAEMFFAAGANAALHYFRERARQTDAEGADEPSAADLPVSRRGPPAVAAWAPALLAPVAGAAQVMQALRPSESTHLATRVLNGAVVGLSVAGVADSIYGATKREERLSLAPLLLGYAGVLGFLLDRQEGAVAESKQDLARRARIVERLVPRRKPKIERIVVHV
;
A
#
# COMPACT_ATOMS: atom_id res chain seq x y z
N MET A 1 -20.95 18.06 30.92
CA MET A 1 -22.39 17.71 30.99
C MET A 1 -22.97 17.49 29.58
N ILE A 2 -22.30 16.64 28.78
CA ILE A 2 -22.69 16.29 27.40
C ILE A 2 -22.46 14.77 27.32
N GLY A 3 -23.51 14.01 27.58
CA GLY A 3 -23.39 12.55 27.67
C GLY A 3 -24.61 11.96 28.33
N ARG A 4 -25.69 11.81 27.55
CA ARG A 4 -26.83 10.90 27.79
C ARG A 4 -27.97 11.18 26.81
N LEU A 5 -27.76 10.92 25.52
CA LEU A 5 -28.85 10.84 24.53
C LEU A 5 -28.53 9.80 23.45
N ARG A 6 -28.13 8.58 23.86
CA ARG A 6 -27.88 7.45 22.93
C ARG A 6 -28.66 6.19 23.32
N THR A 7 -29.89 6.38 23.80
CA THR A 7 -30.81 5.30 24.21
C THR A 7 -32.21 5.61 23.72
N MET A 8 -32.42 5.56 22.41
CA MET A 8 -33.71 5.28 21.79
C MET A 8 -33.42 4.80 20.37
N GLY A 9 -33.44 3.47 20.21
CA GLY A 9 -33.10 2.79 18.97
C GLY A 9 -34.23 2.90 17.95
N ILE A 10 -34.25 3.99 17.18
CA ILE A 10 -35.05 4.13 15.94
C ILE A 10 -34.32 5.09 14.98
N LEU A 11 -33.07 4.78 14.66
CA LEU A 11 -32.47 5.28 13.41
C LEU A 11 -31.89 4.05 12.72
N PRO A 12 -32.38 3.67 11.52
CA PRO A 12 -31.67 2.69 10.72
C PRO A 12 -30.26 3.22 10.53
N SER A 13 -29.29 2.45 11.01
CA SER A 13 -27.87 2.74 10.84
C SER A 13 -27.58 2.64 9.35
N ALA A 14 -27.68 3.76 8.63
CA ALA A 14 -27.33 3.83 7.21
C ALA A 14 -25.86 3.49 6.94
N ALA A 15 -25.06 3.26 7.98
CA ALA A 15 -23.70 2.73 7.89
C ALA A 15 -23.66 1.19 7.81
N ASP A 16 -24.64 0.48 8.38
CA ASP A 16 -24.66 -1.00 8.38
C ASP A 16 -25.22 -1.55 7.05
N ASP A 17 -26.17 -0.87 6.42
CA ASP A 17 -26.75 -1.30 5.13
C ASP A 17 -25.83 -1.06 3.92
N VAL A 18 -24.76 -0.25 4.07
CA VAL A 18 -23.78 0.01 3.00
C VAL A 18 -22.71 -1.08 2.94
N GLU A 19 -22.42 -1.76 4.06
CA GLU A 19 -21.43 -2.85 4.07
C GLU A 19 -21.99 -4.16 3.49
N GLU A 20 -23.28 -4.45 3.64
CA GLU A 20 -23.83 -5.77 3.25
C GLU A 20 -24.01 -5.94 1.73
N ASN A 21 -24.09 -4.84 0.96
CA ASN A 21 -24.19 -4.86 -0.50
C ASN A 21 -22.94 -4.32 -1.23
N ALA A 22 -21.86 -4.04 -0.50
CA ALA A 22 -20.59 -3.68 -1.10
C ALA A 22 -20.08 -4.86 -1.94
N SER A 23 -20.18 -4.75 -3.27
CA SER A 23 -19.58 -5.72 -4.19
C SER A 23 -18.14 -5.95 -3.75
N PRO A 24 -17.65 -7.20 -3.59
CA PRO A 24 -16.35 -7.49 -2.98
C PRO A 24 -15.15 -6.76 -3.61
N GLY A 25 -15.32 -6.14 -4.79
CA GLY A 25 -14.33 -5.24 -5.37
C GLY A 25 -14.13 -3.90 -4.64
N THR A 26 -15.14 -3.34 -3.98
CA THR A 26 -15.04 -2.02 -3.31
C THR A 26 -14.14 -2.05 -2.08
N HIS A 27 -14.12 -3.16 -1.33
CA HIS A 27 -13.21 -3.31 -0.17
C HIS A 27 -11.74 -3.24 -0.59
N PHE A 28 -11.38 -3.87 -1.71
CA PHE A 28 -10.02 -3.83 -2.24
C PHE A 28 -9.62 -2.44 -2.74
N THR A 29 -10.54 -1.71 -3.38
CA THR A 29 -10.30 -0.32 -3.79
C THR A 29 -9.94 0.55 -2.59
N THR A 30 -10.71 0.49 -1.50
CA THR A 30 -10.42 1.27 -0.29
C THR A 30 -9.08 0.91 0.33
N LEU A 31 -8.76 -0.39 0.43
CA LEU A 31 -7.48 -0.86 0.95
C LEU A 31 -6.29 -0.40 0.09
N ARG A 32 -6.44 -0.39 -1.24
CA ARG A 32 -5.41 0.12 -2.15
C ARG A 32 -5.21 1.63 -2.02
N LEU A 33 -6.27 2.40 -1.78
CA LEU A 33 -6.16 3.83 -1.50
C LEU A 33 -5.41 4.09 -0.19
N TYR A 34 -5.69 3.33 0.87
CA TYR A 34 -4.92 3.41 2.12
C TYR A 34 -3.45 3.02 1.92
N ALA A 35 -3.18 1.96 1.13
CA ALA A 35 -1.80 1.59 0.81
C ALA A 35 -1.09 2.71 0.04
N ALA A 36 -1.76 3.35 -0.92
CA ALA A 36 -1.23 4.49 -1.65
C ALA A 36 -0.91 5.67 -0.73
N GLU A 37 -1.80 6.01 0.20
CA GLU A 37 -1.59 7.06 1.20
C GLU A 37 -0.34 6.76 2.05
N MET A 38 -0.19 5.53 2.52
CA MET A 38 0.99 5.09 3.27
C MET A 38 2.29 5.23 2.45
N PHE A 39 2.25 4.91 1.16
CA PHE A 39 3.40 5.12 0.27
C PHE A 39 3.74 6.60 0.07
N PHE A 40 2.74 7.47 -0.11
CA PHE A 40 2.98 8.91 -0.20
C PHE A 40 3.55 9.48 1.09
N ALA A 41 2.99 9.09 2.24
CA ALA A 41 3.48 9.51 3.55
C ALA A 41 4.93 9.04 3.79
N ALA A 42 5.24 7.77 3.46
CA ALA A 42 6.59 7.23 3.56
C ALA A 42 7.59 7.97 2.64
N GLY A 43 7.18 8.25 1.39
CA GLY A 43 7.99 9.00 0.43
C GLY A 43 8.27 10.43 0.87
N ALA A 44 7.25 11.14 1.36
CA ALA A 44 7.40 12.49 1.88
C ALA A 44 8.34 12.53 3.09
N ASN A 45 8.22 11.57 4.01
CA ASN A 45 9.10 11.48 5.18
C ASN A 45 10.55 11.18 4.77
N ALA A 46 10.76 10.29 3.80
CA ALA A 46 12.10 10.00 3.26
C ALA A 46 12.72 11.23 2.57
N ALA A 47 11.94 11.96 1.78
CA ALA A 47 12.39 13.20 1.15
C ALA A 47 12.80 14.25 2.20
N LEU A 48 11.98 14.45 3.24
CA LEU A 48 12.31 15.36 4.35
C LEU A 48 13.59 14.97 5.09
N HIS A 49 13.79 13.66 5.32
CA HIS A 49 15.02 13.17 5.94
C HIS A 49 16.24 13.49 5.09
N TYR A 50 16.16 13.21 3.79
CA TYR A 50 17.23 13.49 2.83
C TYR A 50 17.59 14.99 2.77
N PHE A 51 16.59 15.86 2.67
CA PHE A 51 16.84 17.31 2.63
C PHE A 51 17.42 17.85 3.93
N ARG A 52 17.02 17.32 5.09
CA ARG A 52 17.60 17.70 6.40
C ARG A 52 19.06 17.27 6.53
N GLU A 53 19.39 16.05 6.11
CA GLU A 53 20.78 15.58 6.12
C GLU A 53 21.66 16.40 5.18
N ARG A 54 21.14 16.71 3.98
CA ARG A 54 21.83 17.53 3.00
C ARG A 54 22.08 18.96 3.50
N ALA A 55 21.09 19.57 4.16
CA ALA A 55 21.25 20.90 4.76
C ALA A 55 22.32 20.92 5.88
N ARG A 56 22.39 19.87 6.70
CA ARG A 56 23.43 19.75 7.73
C ARG A 56 24.83 19.61 7.16
N GLN A 57 24.97 18.93 6.02
CA GLN A 57 26.27 18.79 5.35
C GLN A 57 26.77 20.13 4.81
N THR A 58 25.89 20.94 4.21
CA THR A 58 26.26 22.27 3.70
C THR A 58 26.67 23.24 4.81
N ASP A 59 26.05 23.15 5.98
CA ASP A 59 26.41 24.00 7.12
C ASP A 59 27.78 23.62 7.72
N ALA A 60 28.10 22.32 7.74
CA ALA A 60 29.39 21.83 8.22
C ALA A 60 30.55 22.18 7.27
N GLU A 61 30.29 22.13 5.96
CA GLU A 61 31.30 22.43 4.92
C GLU A 61 31.64 23.93 4.85
N GLY A 62 30.76 24.80 5.35
CA GLY A 62 31.00 26.25 5.44
C GLY A 62 31.73 26.73 6.70
N ALA A 63 31.94 25.85 7.70
CA ALA A 63 32.53 26.20 8.99
C ALA A 63 34.03 25.90 9.09
N ASP A 64 34.57 25.03 8.23
CA ASP A 64 35.98 24.62 8.25
C ASP A 64 36.72 25.20 7.02
N GLU A 65 37.58 26.20 7.25
CA GLU A 65 38.61 26.57 6.28
C GLU A 65 39.54 25.34 6.08
N PRO A 66 39.80 24.90 4.83
CA PRO A 66 40.53 23.66 4.59
C PRO A 66 42.00 23.80 4.98
N SER A 67 42.36 23.30 6.16
CA SER A 67 43.76 23.09 6.53
C SER A 67 44.34 21.97 5.65
N ALA A 68 45.39 22.27 4.88
CA ALA A 68 46.00 21.39 3.88
C ALA A 68 46.59 20.07 4.42
N ALA A 69 46.49 19.80 5.73
CA ALA A 69 46.96 18.59 6.38
C ALA A 69 45.90 17.47 6.48
N ASP A 70 44.61 17.78 6.32
CA ASP A 70 43.54 16.78 6.44
C ASP A 70 43.09 16.30 5.05
N LEU A 71 43.82 15.31 4.52
CA LEU A 71 43.37 14.56 3.35
C LEU A 71 42.06 13.82 3.72
N PRO A 72 40.96 14.03 2.98
CA PRO A 72 39.69 13.42 3.32
C PRO A 72 39.80 11.91 3.19
N VAL A 73 39.80 11.21 4.32
CA VAL A 73 39.55 9.78 4.37
C VAL A 73 38.18 9.60 3.71
N SER A 74 38.18 9.05 2.49
CA SER A 74 36.96 8.77 1.73
C SER A 74 36.08 7.84 2.54
N ARG A 75 35.20 8.42 3.38
CA ARG A 75 34.05 7.73 3.96
C ARG A 75 33.19 7.36 2.75
N ARG A 76 33.34 6.12 2.27
CA ARG A 76 32.39 5.48 1.36
C ARG A 76 31.05 5.44 2.08
N GLY A 77 30.28 6.52 1.97
CA GLY A 77 28.86 6.51 2.26
C GLY A 77 28.15 5.61 1.25
N PRO A 78 26.90 5.22 1.54
CA PRO A 78 26.08 4.55 0.56
C PRO A 78 26.05 5.38 -0.74
N PRO A 79 26.04 4.73 -1.92
CA PRO A 79 25.99 5.46 -3.18
C PRO A 79 24.82 6.43 -3.15
N ALA A 80 25.02 7.67 -3.61
CA ALA A 80 24.01 8.74 -3.55
C ALA A 80 22.61 8.28 -4.04
N VAL A 81 22.58 7.34 -4.97
CA VAL A 81 21.38 6.67 -5.50
C VAL A 81 20.53 5.98 -4.42
N ALA A 82 21.15 5.29 -3.47
CA ALA A 82 20.44 4.60 -2.40
C ALA A 82 19.77 5.58 -1.41
N ALA A 83 20.33 6.78 -1.23
CA ALA A 83 19.81 7.77 -0.30
C ALA A 83 18.52 8.45 -0.80
N TRP A 84 18.37 8.66 -2.12
CA TRP A 84 17.15 9.26 -2.68
C TRP A 84 16.13 8.24 -3.20
N ALA A 85 16.54 6.98 -3.41
CA ALA A 85 15.67 5.93 -3.93
C ALA A 85 14.31 5.82 -3.21
N PRO A 86 14.21 5.89 -1.87
CA PRO A 86 12.90 5.80 -1.19
C PRO A 86 11.98 6.98 -1.54
N ALA A 87 12.55 8.18 -1.70
CA ALA A 87 11.80 9.40 -1.99
C ALA A 87 11.18 9.39 -3.40
N LEU A 88 11.76 8.66 -4.35
CA LEU A 88 11.17 8.49 -5.69
C LEU A 88 10.35 7.21 -5.82
N LEU A 89 10.79 6.10 -5.24
CA LEU A 89 10.08 4.82 -5.38
C LEU A 89 8.74 4.81 -4.64
N ALA A 90 8.67 5.42 -3.46
CA ALA A 90 7.43 5.38 -2.68
C ALA A 90 6.27 6.13 -3.37
N PRO A 91 6.43 7.38 -3.86
CA PRO A 91 5.36 8.03 -4.62
C PRO A 91 4.96 7.29 -5.90
N VAL A 92 5.92 6.69 -6.61
CA VAL A 92 5.63 5.90 -7.82
C VAL A 92 4.84 4.64 -7.47
N ALA A 93 5.19 3.95 -6.38
CA ALA A 93 4.41 2.83 -5.86
C ALA A 93 2.99 3.26 -5.45
N GLY A 94 2.85 4.41 -4.76
CA GLY A 94 1.56 4.99 -4.40
C GLY A 94 0.70 5.31 -5.63
N ALA A 95 1.27 5.95 -6.65
CA ALA A 95 0.58 6.24 -7.91
C ALA A 95 0.14 4.96 -8.64
N ALA A 96 0.98 3.92 -8.65
CA ALA A 96 0.63 2.62 -9.22
C ALA A 96 -0.56 1.97 -8.47
N GLN A 97 -0.61 2.07 -7.15
CA GLN A 97 -1.72 1.57 -6.34
C GLN A 97 -3.04 2.33 -6.64
N VAL A 98 -2.98 3.66 -6.80
CA VAL A 98 -4.15 4.45 -7.23
C VAL A 98 -4.61 4.05 -8.62
N MET A 99 -3.68 3.91 -9.57
CA MET A 99 -4.00 3.49 -10.93
C MET A 99 -4.63 2.09 -10.97
N GLN A 100 -4.10 1.15 -10.18
CA GLN A 100 -4.68 -0.19 -10.05
C GLN A 100 -6.08 -0.16 -9.42
N ALA A 101 -6.31 0.74 -8.45
CA ALA A 101 -7.62 0.92 -7.83
C ALA A 101 -8.67 1.50 -8.80
N LEU A 102 -8.25 2.43 -9.68
CA LEU A 102 -9.15 3.09 -10.64
C LEU A 102 -9.37 2.27 -11.92
N ARG A 103 -8.33 1.59 -12.41
CA ARG A 103 -8.33 0.82 -13.66
C ARG A 103 -7.55 -0.48 -13.46
N PRO A 104 -8.17 -1.51 -12.86
CA PRO A 104 -7.53 -2.80 -12.68
C PRO A 104 -7.27 -3.43 -14.06
N SER A 105 -6.01 -3.68 -14.36
CA SER A 105 -5.55 -4.34 -15.58
C SER A 105 -4.35 -5.26 -15.27
N GLU A 106 -4.04 -6.20 -16.17
CA GLU A 106 -2.89 -7.09 -15.97
C GLU A 106 -1.56 -6.34 -15.91
N SER A 107 -1.41 -5.28 -16.71
CA SER A 107 -0.19 -4.46 -16.75
C SER A 107 -0.01 -3.67 -15.45
N THR A 108 -1.08 -3.09 -14.93
CA THR A 108 -1.04 -2.35 -13.64
C THR A 108 -0.79 -3.30 -12.46
N HIS A 109 -1.30 -4.53 -12.51
CA HIS A 109 -1.02 -5.56 -11.50
C HIS A 109 0.46 -6.01 -11.52
N LEU A 110 1.06 -6.17 -12.70
CA LEU A 110 2.49 -6.49 -12.80
C LEU A 110 3.34 -5.32 -12.29
N ALA A 111 2.97 -4.09 -12.64
CA ALA A 111 3.66 -2.88 -12.19
C ALA A 111 3.62 -2.75 -10.65
N THR A 112 2.44 -2.91 -10.02
CA THR A 112 2.33 -2.85 -8.55
C THR A 112 3.16 -3.95 -7.90
N ARG A 113 3.15 -5.18 -8.43
CA ARG A 113 3.92 -6.29 -7.88
C ARG A 113 5.44 -6.05 -7.93
N VAL A 114 5.94 -5.55 -9.06
CA VAL A 114 7.36 -5.21 -9.22
C VAL A 114 7.75 -4.06 -8.28
N LEU A 115 6.93 -3.01 -8.22
CA LEU A 115 7.19 -1.86 -7.35
C LEU A 115 7.13 -2.23 -5.86
N ASN A 116 6.13 -2.99 -5.43
CA ASN A 116 6.03 -3.50 -4.06
C ASN A 116 7.27 -4.36 -3.71
N GLY A 117 7.70 -5.23 -4.62
CA GLY A 117 8.93 -6.02 -4.44
C GLY A 117 10.18 -5.16 -4.31
N ALA A 118 10.33 -4.12 -5.14
CA ALA A 118 11.44 -3.17 -5.06
C ALA A 118 11.44 -2.40 -3.73
N VAL A 119 10.28 -1.92 -3.29
CA VAL A 119 10.09 -1.24 -2.00
C VAL A 119 10.48 -2.15 -0.84
N VAL A 120 10.05 -3.41 -0.84
CA VAL A 120 10.41 -4.39 0.20
C VAL A 120 11.92 -4.64 0.21
N GLY A 121 12.54 -4.80 -0.96
CA GLY A 121 14.00 -4.95 -1.06
C GLY A 121 14.75 -3.73 -0.52
N LEU A 122 14.30 -2.52 -0.86
CA LEU A 122 14.90 -1.27 -0.42
C LEU A 122 14.79 -1.07 1.10
N SER A 123 13.64 -1.43 1.67
CA SER A 123 13.40 -1.33 3.10
C SER A 123 14.25 -2.32 3.90
N VAL A 124 14.41 -3.57 3.43
CA VAL A 124 15.34 -4.53 4.04
C VAL A 124 16.78 -3.99 4.01
N ALA A 125 17.21 -3.46 2.86
CA ALA A 125 18.54 -2.85 2.73
C ALA A 125 18.71 -1.66 3.69
N GLY A 126 17.72 -0.77 3.79
CA GLY A 126 17.74 0.38 4.70
C GLY A 126 17.72 -0.01 6.18
N VAL A 127 16.99 -1.06 6.56
CA VAL A 127 17.02 -1.60 7.93
C VAL A 127 18.41 -2.16 8.23
N ALA A 128 18.99 -2.96 7.33
CA ALA A 128 20.33 -3.51 7.51
C ALA A 128 21.40 -2.42 7.67
N ASP A 129 21.32 -1.37 6.84
CA ASP A 129 22.22 -0.21 6.93
C ASP A 129 22.02 0.56 8.24
N SER A 130 20.78 0.76 8.70
CA SER A 130 20.48 1.43 9.96
C SER A 130 20.99 0.66 11.19
N ILE A 131 20.90 -0.67 11.18
CA ILE A 131 21.44 -1.53 12.24
C ILE A 131 22.96 -1.44 12.25
N TYR A 132 23.58 -1.53 11.07
CA TYR A 132 25.03 -1.40 10.94
C TYR A 132 25.52 -0.02 11.40
N GLY A 133 24.84 1.06 11.01
CA GLY A 133 25.11 2.43 11.45
C GLY A 133 24.96 2.61 12.97
N ALA A 134 23.87 2.11 13.56
CA ALA A 134 23.64 2.18 15.00
C ALA A 134 24.75 1.48 15.80
N THR A 135 25.25 0.33 15.33
CA THR A 135 26.37 -0.37 15.99
C THR A 135 27.71 0.36 15.91
N LYS A 136 27.90 1.21 14.88
CA LYS A 136 29.19 1.86 14.61
C LYS A 136 29.25 3.34 15.01
N ARG A 137 28.11 4.03 15.08
CA ARG A 137 28.04 5.50 15.16
C ARG A 137 27.08 6.04 16.22
N GLU A 138 26.47 5.19 17.06
CA GLU A 138 25.42 5.59 18.02
C GLU A 138 24.27 6.39 17.37
N GLU A 139 24.04 6.16 16.07
CA GLU A 139 22.95 6.81 15.34
C GLU A 139 21.60 6.21 15.77
N ARG A 140 20.56 7.07 15.82
CA ARG A 140 19.20 6.64 16.14
C ARG A 140 18.65 5.79 14.99
N LEU A 141 18.00 4.68 15.34
CA LEU A 141 17.28 3.84 14.39
C LEU A 141 16.22 4.66 13.63
N SER A 142 16.33 4.65 12.30
CA SER A 142 15.35 5.31 11.44
C SER A 142 14.10 4.44 11.29
N LEU A 143 12.93 5.03 11.53
CA LEU A 143 11.63 4.37 11.34
C LEU A 143 11.18 4.34 9.88
N ALA A 144 11.76 5.19 9.03
CA ALA A 144 11.37 5.32 7.62
C ALA A 144 11.47 3.99 6.83
N PRO A 145 12.57 3.22 6.88
CA PRO A 145 12.65 1.95 6.15
C PRO A 145 11.65 0.91 6.67
N LEU A 146 11.31 0.93 7.97
CA LEU A 146 10.29 0.03 8.54
C LEU A 146 8.89 0.35 8.02
N LEU A 147 8.51 1.64 8.02
CA LEU A 147 7.22 2.08 7.49
C LEU A 147 7.09 1.77 5.99
N LEU A 148 8.16 2.01 5.24
CA LEU A 148 8.22 1.69 3.82
C LEU A 148 8.08 0.18 3.57
N GLY A 149 8.79 -0.64 4.35
CA GLY A 149 8.69 -2.09 4.28
C GLY A 149 7.29 -2.60 4.64
N TYR A 150 6.67 -2.02 5.66
CA TYR A 150 5.29 -2.35 6.03
C TYR A 150 4.31 -2.04 4.89
N ALA A 151 4.42 -0.87 4.26
CA ALA A 151 3.59 -0.51 3.11
C ALA A 151 3.81 -1.47 1.92
N GLY A 152 5.06 -1.84 1.64
CA GLY A 152 5.41 -2.81 0.60
C GLY A 152 4.81 -4.19 0.84
N VAL A 153 4.94 -4.72 2.07
CA VAL A 153 4.37 -6.01 2.46
C VAL A 153 2.84 -5.99 2.40
N LEU A 154 2.21 -4.91 2.86
CA LEU A 154 0.76 -4.73 2.78
C LEU A 154 0.28 -4.78 1.32
N GLY A 155 0.96 -4.05 0.42
CA GLY A 155 0.67 -4.08 -1.01
C GLY A 155 0.78 -5.49 -1.61
N PHE A 156 1.79 -6.25 -1.22
CA PHE A 156 1.97 -7.63 -1.68
C PHE A 156 0.89 -8.60 -1.16
N LEU A 157 0.49 -8.44 0.11
CA LEU A 157 -0.59 -9.23 0.69
C LEU A 157 -1.94 -8.93 0.03
N LEU A 158 -2.21 -7.67 -0.30
CA LEU A 158 -3.40 -7.27 -1.05
C LEU A 158 -3.44 -7.92 -2.44
N ASP A 159 -2.34 -7.86 -3.19
CA ASP A 159 -2.25 -8.51 -4.51
C ASP A 159 -2.50 -10.03 -4.41
N ARG A 160 -1.98 -10.68 -3.36
CA ARG A 160 -2.22 -12.11 -3.12
C ARG A 160 -3.69 -12.43 -2.81
N GLN A 161 -4.34 -11.63 -1.97
CA GLN A 161 -5.74 -11.83 -1.59
C GLN A 161 -6.68 -11.59 -2.78
N GLU A 162 -6.42 -10.56 -3.58
CA GLU A 162 -7.19 -10.31 -4.80
C GLU A 162 -7.08 -11.46 -5.79
N GLY A 163 -5.88 -12.03 -5.98
CA GLY A 163 -5.67 -13.21 -6.80
C GLY A 163 -6.50 -14.40 -6.34
N ALA A 164 -6.48 -14.71 -5.04
CA ALA A 164 -7.25 -15.81 -4.47
C ALA A 164 -8.78 -15.62 -4.62
N VAL A 165 -9.27 -14.39 -4.49
CA VAL A 165 -10.68 -14.07 -4.70
C VAL A 165 -11.07 -14.17 -6.18
N ALA A 166 -10.19 -13.72 -7.09
CA ALA A 166 -10.42 -13.83 -8.52
C ALA A 166 -10.48 -15.29 -8.98
N GLU A 167 -9.57 -16.14 -8.50
CA GLU A 167 -9.57 -17.59 -8.76
C GLU A 167 -10.85 -18.25 -8.24
N SER A 168 -11.24 -17.94 -7.00
CA SER A 168 -12.47 -18.47 -6.40
C SER A 168 -13.71 -18.12 -7.23
N LYS A 169 -13.79 -16.88 -7.74
CA LYS A 169 -14.88 -16.45 -8.63
C LYS A 169 -14.87 -17.21 -9.96
N GLN A 170 -13.70 -17.44 -10.56
CA GLN A 170 -13.59 -18.21 -11.80
C GLN A 170 -14.02 -19.66 -11.61
N ASP A 171 -13.67 -20.27 -10.47
CA ASP A 171 -14.07 -21.62 -10.13
C ASP A 171 -15.57 -21.73 -9.92
N LEU A 172 -16.17 -20.78 -9.19
CA LEU A 172 -17.63 -20.71 -9.03
C LEU A 172 -18.35 -20.49 -10.36
N ALA A 173 -17.85 -19.60 -11.22
CA ALA A 173 -18.40 -19.39 -12.56
C ALA A 173 -18.29 -20.65 -13.43
N ARG A 174 -17.19 -21.40 -13.32
CA ARG A 174 -16.99 -22.67 -14.02
C ARG A 174 -17.98 -23.73 -13.52
N ARG A 175 -18.16 -23.84 -12.21
CA ARG A 175 -19.14 -24.76 -11.59
C ARG A 175 -20.57 -24.39 -11.95
N ALA A 176 -20.92 -23.11 -11.89
CA ALA A 176 -22.24 -22.62 -12.29
C ALA A 176 -22.56 -22.98 -13.75
N ARG A 177 -21.59 -22.83 -14.67
CA ARG A 177 -21.74 -23.24 -16.07
C ARG A 177 -21.98 -24.74 -16.24
N ILE A 178 -21.38 -25.58 -15.39
CA ILE A 178 -21.62 -27.03 -15.40
C ILE A 178 -23.02 -27.33 -14.88
N VAL A 179 -23.43 -26.68 -13.76
CA VAL A 179 -24.76 -26.83 -13.19
C VAL A 179 -25.84 -26.38 -14.17
N GLU A 180 -25.66 -25.27 -14.88
CA GLU A 180 -26.58 -24.79 -15.92
C GLU A 180 -26.76 -25.80 -17.07
N ARG A 181 -25.74 -26.62 -17.37
CA ARG A 181 -25.84 -27.69 -18.38
C ARG A 181 -26.57 -28.92 -17.85
N LEU A 182 -26.47 -29.19 -16.56
CA LEU A 182 -27.03 -30.39 -15.92
C LEU A 182 -28.46 -30.18 -15.40
N VAL A 183 -28.84 -28.95 -15.06
CA VAL A 183 -30.20 -28.61 -14.63
C VAL A 183 -31.01 -28.24 -15.87
N PRO A 184 -31.92 -29.10 -16.36
CA PRO A 184 -32.80 -28.73 -17.46
C PRO A 184 -33.60 -27.51 -17.05
N ARG A 185 -33.53 -26.43 -17.85
CA ARG A 185 -34.35 -25.23 -17.68
C ARG A 185 -35.82 -25.62 -17.74
N ARG A 186 -36.41 -25.96 -16.59
CA ARG A 186 -37.87 -26.02 -16.45
C ARG A 186 -38.34 -24.58 -16.62
N LYS A 187 -38.89 -24.27 -17.80
CA LYS A 187 -39.57 -22.99 -18.04
C LYS A 187 -40.58 -22.83 -16.90
N PRO A 188 -40.51 -21.76 -16.09
CA PRO A 188 -41.55 -21.52 -15.10
C PRO A 188 -42.86 -21.39 -15.87
N LYS A 189 -43.74 -22.38 -15.72
CA LYS A 189 -45.12 -22.27 -16.18
C LYS A 189 -45.74 -21.26 -15.23
N ILE A 190 -45.80 -20.00 -15.67
CA ILE A 190 -46.48 -18.94 -14.92
C ILE A 190 -47.95 -19.35 -14.88
N GLU A 191 -48.35 -20.01 -13.81
CA GLU A 191 -49.75 -20.22 -13.53
C GLU A 191 -50.30 -18.85 -13.13
N ARG A 192 -51.17 -18.33 -14.00
CA ARG A 192 -51.85 -17.06 -13.86
C ARG A 192 -52.54 -17.02 -12.49
N ILE A 193 -51.97 -16.28 -11.54
CA ILE A 193 -52.61 -16.01 -10.25
C ILE A 193 -53.76 -15.05 -10.54
N VAL A 194 -54.99 -15.58 -10.54
CA VAL A 194 -56.19 -14.75 -10.59
C VAL A 194 -56.47 -14.30 -9.17
N VAL A 195 -56.15 -13.05 -8.87
CA VAL A 195 -56.61 -12.39 -7.64
C VAL A 195 -58.08 -12.01 -7.89
N HIS A 196 -59.00 -12.70 -7.23
CA HIS A 196 -60.38 -12.23 -7.13
C HIS A 196 -60.42 -11.07 -6.14
N VAL A 197 -60.74 -9.87 -6.64
CA VAL A 197 -61.14 -8.69 -5.86
C VAL A 197 -62.66 -8.64 -5.87
#